data_AF-R9LG09-F1
#
_entry.id   AF-R9LG09-F1
#
_cell.length_a   1.000
_cell.length_b   1.000
_cell.length_c   1.000
_cell.angle_alpha   90.00
_cell.angle_beta   90.00
_cell.angle_gamma   90.00
#
_symmetry.space_group_name_H-M   'P 1'
#
loop_
_entity.id
_entity.type
_entity.pdbx_description
1 polymer ?
#
loop_
_entity_poly.entity_id
_entity_poly.type
_entity_poly.pdbx_seq_one_letter_code
_entity_poly.pdbx_strand_id
1 'polypeptide(L)'
;MFYLIPRETEENIVAIQIIINDPYPEQEVEGGFYVTELPTANTPEGMYPVLMYKKDTQELFYNYEINTLPPEPILSFYDQLAELSVKLEEADASNLLALDALASTFELTLELQDKASTLQTEIETLKNGTVA
;
A
#
# COMPACT_ATOMS: atom_id res chain seq x y z
N MET A 1 -17.98 -23.44 2.82
CA MET A 1 -18.34 -22.99 1.46
C MET A 1 -17.30 -22.00 1.02
N PHE A 2 -16.84 -22.09 -0.22
CA PHE A 2 -15.75 -21.25 -0.73
C PHE A 2 -16.24 -20.43 -1.92
N TYR A 3 -15.78 -19.18 -2.01
CA TYR A 3 -15.91 -18.35 -3.21
C TYR A 3 -14.55 -18.21 -3.88
N LEU A 4 -14.50 -18.45 -5.19
CA LEU A 4 -13.26 -18.47 -5.97
C LEU A 4 -13.27 -17.38 -7.05
N ILE A 5 -12.16 -16.67 -7.18
CA ILE A 5 -11.97 -15.64 -8.21
C ILE A 5 -10.88 -16.08 -9.19
N PRO A 6 -11.23 -16.35 -10.47
CA PRO A 6 -10.27 -16.71 -11.51
C PRO A 6 -9.41 -15.50 -11.92
N ARG A 7 -8.13 -15.75 -12.21
CA ARG A 7 -7.20 -14.78 -12.80
C ARG A 7 -7.08 -15.04 -14.29
N GLU A 8 -7.23 -14.04 -15.15
CA GLU A 8 -7.12 -14.25 -16.60
C GLU A 8 -5.79 -14.91 -17.00
N THR A 9 -5.89 -16.10 -17.61
CA THR A 9 -4.93 -16.67 -18.58
C THR A 9 -5.48 -17.96 -19.20
N GLU A 10 -5.02 -18.23 -20.44
CA GLU A 10 -5.28 -19.37 -21.36
C GLU A 10 -6.74 -19.82 -21.59
N GLU A 11 -7.03 -20.31 -22.81
CA GLU A 11 -8.42 -20.51 -23.27
C GLU A 11 -9.23 -21.43 -22.34
N ASN A 12 -8.60 -22.44 -21.72
CA ASN A 12 -9.33 -23.51 -21.00
C ASN A 12 -8.91 -23.76 -19.53
N ILE A 13 -7.77 -23.25 -19.05
CA ILE A 13 -7.28 -23.48 -17.68
C ILE A 13 -6.94 -22.15 -17.02
N VAL A 14 -7.51 -21.90 -15.83
CA VAL A 14 -7.37 -20.63 -15.13
C VAL A 14 -6.84 -20.82 -13.72
N ALA A 15 -5.88 -19.98 -13.31
CA ALA A 15 -5.40 -19.93 -11.93
C ALA A 15 -6.39 -19.19 -11.02
N ILE A 16 -6.54 -19.63 -9.77
CA ILE A 16 -7.37 -18.96 -8.76
C ILE A 16 -6.54 -17.96 -7.95
N GLN A 17 -7.01 -16.71 -7.85
CA GLN A 17 -6.31 -15.64 -7.13
C GLN A 17 -6.75 -15.50 -5.67
N ILE A 18 -8.05 -15.67 -5.39
CA ILE A 18 -8.64 -15.42 -4.07
C ILE A 18 -9.59 -16.56 -3.69
N ILE A 19 -9.48 -16.99 -2.44
CA ILE A 19 -10.36 -17.98 -1.81
C ILE A 19 -10.97 -17.33 -0.57
N ILE A 20 -12.28 -17.16 -0.55
CA ILE A 20 -13.02 -16.65 0.62
C ILE A 20 -13.68 -17.83 1.31
N ASN A 21 -13.30 -18.10 2.57
CA ASN A 21 -13.93 -19.11 3.40
C ASN A 21 -15.11 -18.49 4.16
N ASP A 22 -16.28 -19.10 4.06
CA ASP A 22 -17.53 -18.64 4.66
C ASP A 22 -17.92 -17.20 4.23
N PRO A 23 -18.16 -16.97 2.92
CA PRO A 23 -18.54 -15.65 2.42
C PRO A 23 -19.86 -15.20 3.04
N TYR A 24 -19.76 -14.28 4.00
CA TYR A 24 -20.90 -13.66 4.70
C TYR A 24 -21.71 -12.77 3.72
N PRO A 25 -23.05 -12.78 3.83
CA PRO A 25 -23.94 -13.40 2.84
C PRO A 25 -23.66 -13.01 1.38
N GLU A 26 -23.77 -14.00 0.47
CA GLU A 26 -23.85 -13.92 -1.01
C GLU A 26 -23.21 -12.66 -1.64
N GLN A 27 -21.96 -12.35 -1.27
CA GLN A 27 -21.20 -11.36 -2.03
C GLN A 27 -20.85 -11.98 -3.38
N GLU A 28 -21.71 -11.74 -4.37
CA GLU A 28 -21.38 -11.97 -5.77
C GLU A 28 -20.24 -11.01 -6.14
N VAL A 29 -19.01 -11.49 -6.05
CA VAL A 29 -17.85 -10.75 -6.53
C VAL A 29 -17.77 -10.97 -8.04
N GLU A 30 -17.74 -9.88 -8.80
CA GLU A 30 -17.72 -9.90 -10.27
C GLU A 30 -16.67 -10.88 -10.81
N GLY A 31 -17.13 -11.86 -11.61
CA GLY A 31 -16.27 -12.85 -12.26
C GLY A 31 -15.92 -14.09 -11.43
N GLY A 32 -16.41 -14.23 -10.20
CA GLY A 32 -16.17 -15.41 -9.36
C GLY A 32 -17.30 -16.46 -9.36
N PHE A 33 -17.08 -17.58 -8.66
CA PHE A 33 -18.07 -18.66 -8.50
C PHE A 33 -17.96 -19.39 -7.16
N TYR A 34 -19.06 -20.02 -6.75
CA TYR A 34 -19.16 -20.78 -5.49
C TYR A 34 -18.78 -22.24 -5.66
N VAL A 35 -18.09 -22.78 -4.67
CA VAL A 35 -17.85 -24.24 -4.53
C VAL A 35 -18.12 -24.71 -3.10
N THR A 36 -18.62 -25.93 -2.98
CA THR A 36 -18.92 -26.54 -1.68
C THR A 36 -17.66 -27.05 -1.00
N GLU A 37 -16.76 -27.65 -1.78
CA GLU A 37 -15.56 -28.33 -1.30
C GLU A 37 -14.36 -28.03 -2.21
N LEU A 38 -13.17 -28.02 -1.62
CA LEU A 38 -11.90 -27.91 -2.34
C LEU A 38 -11.18 -29.25 -2.28
N PRO A 39 -10.45 -29.64 -3.35
CA PRO A 39 -9.61 -30.82 -3.30
C PRO A 39 -8.51 -30.67 -2.23
N THR A 40 -8.03 -31.77 -1.66
CA THR A 40 -6.89 -31.75 -0.73
C THR A 40 -5.59 -31.63 -1.52
N ALA A 41 -4.76 -30.63 -1.21
CA ALA A 41 -3.43 -30.50 -1.77
C ALA A 41 -2.46 -31.53 -1.16
N ASN A 42 -1.72 -32.26 -2.00
CA ASN A 42 -0.64 -33.14 -1.57
C ASN A 42 0.69 -32.51 -2.00
N THR A 43 1.28 -31.68 -1.15
CA THR A 43 2.47 -30.88 -1.49
C THR A 43 3.73 -31.75 -1.52
N PRO A 44 4.31 -32.04 -2.70
CA PRO A 44 5.60 -32.72 -2.79
C PRO A 44 6.72 -31.81 -2.27
N GLU A 45 7.82 -32.41 -1.82
CA GLU A 45 8.99 -31.65 -1.33
C GLU A 45 9.51 -30.68 -2.41
N GLY A 46 9.70 -29.41 -2.03
CA GLY A 46 10.22 -28.37 -2.92
C GLY A 46 9.21 -27.76 -3.91
N MET A 47 7.94 -28.17 -3.85
CA MET A 47 6.87 -27.62 -4.69
C MET A 47 5.81 -26.91 -3.85
N TYR A 48 5.07 -25.99 -4.47
CA TYR A 48 3.87 -25.40 -3.88
C TYR A 48 2.64 -25.66 -4.75
N PRO A 49 1.47 -25.91 -4.15
CA PRO A 49 0.24 -26.18 -4.88
C PRO A 49 -0.43 -24.86 -5.30
N VAL A 50 -0.71 -24.71 -6.60
CA VAL A 50 -1.50 -23.62 -7.17
C VAL A 50 -2.86 -24.18 -7.57
N LEU A 51 -3.94 -23.63 -6.99
CA LEU A 51 -5.30 -24.05 -7.33
C LEU A 51 -5.68 -23.54 -8.73
N MET A 52 -6.05 -24.46 -9.60
CA MET A 52 -6.44 -24.22 -10.98
C MET A 52 -7.88 -24.68 -11.22
N TYR A 53 -8.55 -24.04 -12.18
CA TYR A 53 -9.90 -24.34 -12.62
C TYR A 53 -9.91 -24.65 -14.12
N LYS A 54 -10.47 -25.81 -14.51
CA LYS A 54 -10.74 -26.15 -15.92
C LYS A 54 -12.12 -25.64 -16.29
N LYS A 55 -12.20 -24.74 -17.27
CA LYS A 55 -13.48 -24.18 -17.75
C LYS A 55 -14.38 -25.24 -18.39
N ASP A 56 -13.79 -26.18 -19.12
CA ASP A 56 -14.53 -27.19 -19.89
C ASP A 56 -15.21 -28.23 -19.00
N THR A 57 -14.48 -28.72 -17.99
CA THR A 57 -14.94 -29.80 -17.09
C THR A 57 -15.49 -29.27 -15.77
N GLN A 58 -15.34 -27.98 -15.49
CA GLN A 58 -15.67 -27.33 -14.21
C GLN A 58 -14.94 -27.97 -13.01
N GLU A 59 -13.75 -28.55 -13.25
CA GLU A 59 -12.97 -29.24 -12.23
C GLU A 59 -11.90 -28.34 -11.62
N LEU A 60 -11.75 -28.45 -10.30
CA LEU A 60 -10.65 -27.87 -9.54
C LEU A 60 -9.51 -28.89 -9.38
N PHE A 61 -8.28 -28.45 -9.61
CA PHE A 61 -7.09 -29.28 -9.42
C PHE A 61 -5.90 -28.42 -8.99
N TYR A 62 -4.86 -29.04 -8.44
CA TYR A 62 -3.62 -28.36 -8.12
C TYR A 62 -2.58 -28.57 -9.21
N ASN A 63 -2.00 -27.47 -9.70
CA ASN A 63 -0.74 -27.48 -10.41
C ASN A 63 0.40 -27.32 -9.38
N TYR A 64 1.47 -28.10 -9.50
CA TYR A 64 2.58 -28.04 -8.56
C TYR A 64 3.73 -27.30 -9.21
N GLU A 65 4.02 -26.11 -8.70
CA GLU A 65 5.09 -25.28 -9.22
C GLU A 65 6.32 -25.40 -8.31
N ILE A 66 7.49 -25.43 -8.95
CA ILE A 66 8.76 -25.41 -8.23
C ILE A 66 8.99 -23.97 -7.79
N ASN A 67 9.19 -23.77 -6.49
CA ASN A 67 9.66 -22.47 -6.01
C ASN A 67 11.12 -22.29 -6.47
N THR A 68 11.32 -21.71 -7.64
CA THR A 68 12.65 -21.41 -8.20
C THR A 68 13.27 -20.17 -7.54
N LEU A 69 12.50 -19.43 -6.75
CA LEU A 69 13.02 -18.34 -5.95
C LEU A 69 13.68 -18.94 -4.71
N PRO A 70 14.98 -18.65 -4.44
CA PRO A 70 15.55 -19.00 -3.15
C PRO A 70 14.65 -18.39 -2.06
N PRO A 71 14.39 -19.11 -0.96
CA PRO A 71 13.69 -18.50 0.16
C PRO A 71 14.41 -17.19 0.49
N GLU A 72 13.68 -16.08 0.50
CA GLU A 72 14.23 -14.83 1.01
C GLU A 72 14.82 -15.16 2.38
N PRO A 73 16.08 -14.75 2.67
CA PRO A 73 16.67 -15.03 3.95
C PRO A 73 15.71 -14.52 5.00
N ILE A 74 15.21 -15.42 5.84
CA ILE A 74 14.39 -15.05 7.00
C ILE A 74 15.35 -14.28 7.90
N LEU A 75 15.41 -12.96 7.72
CA LEU A 75 16.06 -12.07 8.67
C LEU A 75 15.45 -12.40 10.02
N SER A 76 16.30 -12.65 11.02
CA SER A 76 15.85 -12.91 12.39
C SER A 76 14.86 -11.80 12.75
N PHE A 77 13.79 -12.13 13.48
CA PHE A 77 12.83 -11.13 13.97
C PHE A 77 13.54 -9.94 14.65
N TYR A 78 14.71 -10.19 15.26
CA TYR A 78 15.58 -9.17 15.83
C TYR A 78 16.22 -8.24 14.80
N ASP A 79 16.65 -8.75 13.64
CA ASP A 79 17.26 -7.95 12.58
C ASP A 79 16.21 -7.04 11.93
N GLN A 80 14.99 -7.56 11.73
CA GLN A 80 13.86 -6.77 11.20
C GLN A 80 13.45 -5.66 12.18
N LEU A 81 13.42 -5.96 13.48
CA LEU A 81 13.16 -4.94 14.52
C LEU A 81 14.25 -3.88 14.57
N ALA A 82 15.53 -4.28 14.45
CA ALA A 82 16.64 -3.34 14.43
C ALA A 82 16.58 -2.41 13.21
N GLU A 83 16.25 -2.93 12.04
CA GLU A 83 16.09 -2.13 10.83
C GLU A 83 14.90 -1.15 10.94
N LEU A 84 13.78 -1.60 11.50
CA LEU A 84 12.61 -0.76 11.77
C LEU A 84 12.93 0.34 12.79
N SER A 85 13.69 0.04 13.85
CA SER A 85 14.08 1.07 14.83
C SER A 85 14.98 2.15 14.22
N VAL A 86 15.93 1.76 13.35
CA VAL A 86 16.80 2.73 12.67
C VAL A 86 15.98 3.62 11.74
N LYS A 87 15.08 3.03 10.93
CA LYS A 87 14.19 3.80 10.05
C LYS A 87 13.28 4.76 10.81
N LEU A 88 12.82 4.38 12.00
CA LEU A 88 12.02 5.26 12.85
C LEU A 88 12.83 6.43 13.39
N GLU A 89 14.06 6.19 13.87
CA GLU A 89 14.95 7.26 14.34
C GLU A 89 15.33 8.23 13.23
N GLU A 90 15.61 7.73 12.02
CA GLU A 90 15.90 8.58 10.85
C GLU A 90 14.68 9.43 10.44
N ALA A 91 13.49 8.85 10.49
CA ALA A 91 12.25 9.57 10.22
C ALA A 91 11.99 10.66 11.26
N ASP A 92 12.16 10.37 12.55
CA ASP A 92 11.98 11.33 13.64
C ASP A 92 12.98 12.49 13.54
N ALA A 93 14.25 12.20 13.25
CA ALA A 93 15.26 13.24 13.02
C ALA A 93 14.91 14.13 11.82
N SER A 94 14.47 13.54 10.72
CA SER A 94 14.05 14.28 9.53
C SER A 94 12.83 15.16 9.81
N ASN A 95 11.88 14.65 10.59
CA ASN A 95 10.66 15.37 10.95
C ASN A 95 10.98 16.55 11.88
N LEU A 96 11.92 16.38 12.80
CA LEU A 96 12.38 17.46 13.68
C LEU A 96 13.07 18.58 12.90
N LEU A 97 13.91 18.23 11.91
CA LEU A 97 14.50 19.21 10.99
C LEU A 97 13.45 19.94 10.14
N ALA A 98 12.42 19.23 9.67
CA ALA A 98 11.32 19.82 8.92
C ALA A 98 10.50 20.81 9.78
N LEU A 99 10.27 20.48 11.05
CA LEU A 99 9.60 21.37 12.01
C LEU A 99 10.41 22.63 12.29
N ASP A 100 11.73 22.52 12.45
CA ASP A 100 12.62 23.66 12.65
C ASP A 100 12.65 24.59 11.43
N ALA A 101 12.71 24.02 10.22
CA ALA A 101 12.61 24.76 8.97
C ALA A 101 11.24 25.46 8.82
N LEU A 102 10.15 24.81 9.24
CA LEU A 102 8.81 25.39 9.22
C LEU A 102 8.69 26.56 10.20
N ALA A 103 9.24 26.42 11.41
CA ALA A 103 9.27 27.48 12.42
C ALA A 103 10.05 28.71 11.90
N SER A 104 11.23 28.49 11.33
CA SER A 104 12.03 29.56 10.72
C SER A 104 11.29 30.26 9.56
N THR A 105 10.58 29.49 8.72
CA THR A 105 9.79 30.05 7.62
C THR A 105 8.60 30.86 8.14
N PHE A 106 7.98 30.42 9.23
CA PHE A 106 6.88 31.13 9.87
C PHE A 106 7.33 32.48 10.45
N GLU A 107 8.46 32.51 11.16
CA GLU A 107 9.05 33.75 11.69
C GLU A 107 9.37 34.74 10.56
N LEU A 108 10.01 34.27 9.49
CA LEU A 108 10.31 35.11 8.32
C LEU A 108 9.03 35.67 7.68
N THR A 109 7.96 34.86 7.63
CA THR A 109 6.67 35.29 7.07
C THR A 109 6.04 36.39 7.92
N LEU A 110 6.13 36.29 9.25
CA LEU A 110 5.66 37.36 10.15
C LEU A 110 6.46 38.65 9.97
N GLU A 111 7.80 38.58 9.89
CA GLU A 111 8.64 39.76 9.65
C GLU A 111 8.31 40.44 8.31
N LEU A 112 8.08 39.65 7.25
CA LEU A 112 7.70 40.17 5.95
C LEU A 112 6.31 40.81 5.97
N GLN A 113 5.36 40.24 6.72
CA GLN A 113 4.03 40.80 6.90
C GLN A 113 4.09 42.15 7.64
N ASP A 114 4.90 42.27 8.68
CA ASP A 114 5.09 43.52 9.43
C ASP A 114 5.73 44.60 8.55
N LYS A 115 6.75 44.24 7.77
CA LYS A 115 7.36 45.16 6.80
C LYS A 115 6.38 45.60 5.71
N ALA A 116 5.59 44.68 5.18
CA ALA A 116 4.56 45.00 4.19
C ALA A 116 3.50 45.96 4.76
N SER A 117 3.06 45.74 6.00
CA SER A 117 2.10 46.61 6.69
C SER A 117 2.65 48.01 6.95
N THR A 118 3.93 48.08 7.34
CA THR A 118 4.65 49.35 7.53
C THR A 118 4.73 50.13 6.21
N LEU A 119 5.15 49.47 5.13
CA LEU A 119 5.23 50.07 3.79
C LEU A 119 3.85 50.52 3.28
N GLN A 120 2.80 49.75 3.53
CA GLN A 120 1.42 50.16 3.18
C GLN A 120 1.04 51.45 3.91
N THR A 121 1.33 51.55 5.20
CA THR A 121 1.06 52.74 6.01
C THR A 121 1.86 53.97 5.51
N GLU A 122 3.13 53.78 5.16
CA GLU A 122 3.97 54.84 4.58
C GLU A 122 3.43 55.31 3.22
N ILE A 123 3.02 54.38 2.35
CA ILE A 123 2.41 54.70 1.05
C ILE A 123 1.11 55.48 1.23
N GLU A 124 0.23 55.08 2.16
CA GLU A 124 -1.00 55.81 2.47
C GLU A 124 -0.71 57.21 3.00
N THR A 125 0.29 57.35 3.86
CA THR A 125 0.73 58.64 4.40
C THR A 125 1.28 59.55 3.29
N LEU A 126 2.08 59.02 2.37
CA LEU A 126 2.58 59.79 1.22
C LEU A 126 1.46 60.17 0.25
N LYS A 127 0.50 59.27 -0.01
CA LYS A 127 -0.68 59.56 -0.84
C LYS A 127 -1.56 60.65 -0.23
N ASN A 128 -1.82 60.57 1.07
CA ASN A 128 -2.72 61.50 1.77
C ASN A 128 -2.01 62.79 2.22
N GLY A 129 -0.68 62.78 2.31
CA GLY A 129 0.17 63.92 2.64
C GLY A 129 0.55 64.79 1.43
N THR A 130 0.09 64.46 0.22
CA THR A 130 0.28 65.29 -0.98
C THR A 130 -0.93 66.19 -1.26
N VAL A 131 -1.43 66.90 -0.23
CA VAL A 131 -2.29 68.08 -0.43
C VAL A 131 -1.87 69.17 0.56
N ALA A 132 -1.41 70.28 -0.03
CA ALA A 132 -1.00 71.57 0.55
C ALA A 132 0.39 71.64 1.20
#